data_AF-A0A3C0EW39-F1
#
_entry.id   AF-A0A3C0EW39-F1
#
_cell.length_a   1.000
_cell.length_b   1.000
_cell.length_c   1.000
_cell.angle_alpha   90.00
_cell.angle_beta   90.00
_cell.angle_gamma   90.00
#
_symmetry.space_group_name_H-M   'P 1'
#
loop_
_entity.id
_entity.type
_entity.pdbx_description
1 polymer ?
#
loop_
_entity_poly.entity_id
_entity_poly.type
_entity_poly.pdbx_seq_one_letter_code
_entity_poly.pdbx_strand_id
1 'polypeptide(L)'
;MGQSYGYWDGDTFVVEVTGQDDRTWFDRAGNFHSYEMKVTERWTMVSENVIEYEATMEDPQVFERPWTIRMPLYRRLEVGYELPQFKCVEFVEELMYGRYRKGREAELGF
;
A
#
# COMPACT_ATOMS: atom_id res chain seq x y z
N MET A 1 2.83 4.44 -6.06
CA MET A 1 2.59 5.90 -5.85
C MET A 1 1.32 6.24 -6.60
N GLY A 2 0.33 6.87 -5.97
CA GLY A 2 -0.96 7.19 -6.60
C GLY A 2 -1.62 8.39 -5.93
N GLN A 3 -2.78 8.81 -6.44
CA GLN A 3 -3.57 9.90 -5.87
C GLN A 3 -4.81 9.36 -5.16
N SER A 4 -4.98 9.75 -3.90
CA SER A 4 -6.12 9.36 -3.07
C SER A 4 -7.14 10.48 -2.96
N TYR A 5 -8.41 10.15 -3.14
CA TYR A 5 -9.55 11.03 -2.90
C TYR A 5 -10.49 10.37 -1.89
N GLY A 6 -10.77 11.07 -0.78
CA GLY A 6 -11.57 10.55 0.32
C GLY A 6 -12.91 11.26 0.46
N TYR A 7 -13.97 10.51 0.77
CA TYR A 7 -15.31 11.03 1.04
C TYR A 7 -16.08 10.12 1.99
N TRP A 8 -17.20 10.60 2.53
CA TRP A 8 -18.07 9.83 3.41
C TRP A 8 -19.26 9.25 2.65
N ASP A 9 -19.55 7.98 2.90
CA ASP A 9 -20.74 7.25 2.43
C ASP A 9 -21.46 6.70 3.66
N GLY A 10 -22.38 7.49 4.21
CA GLY A 10 -22.95 7.25 5.53
C GLY A 10 -21.86 7.24 6.62
N ASP A 11 -21.81 6.15 7.38
CA ASP A 11 -20.81 5.94 8.46
C ASP A 11 -19.49 5.32 7.96
N THR A 12 -19.34 5.12 6.64
CA THR A 12 -18.13 4.57 6.03
C THR A 12 -17.30 5.69 5.43
N PHE A 13 -16.02 5.78 5.78
CA PHE A 13 -15.07 6.60 5.04
C PHE A 13 -14.57 5.82 3.83
N VAL A 14 -14.76 6.36 2.64
CA VAL A 14 -14.36 5.74 1.38
C VAL A 14 -13.17 6.49 0.83
N VAL A 15 -12.15 5.75 0.39
CA VAL A 15 -10.98 6.30 -0.29
C VAL A 15 -10.85 5.65 -1.64
N GLU A 16 -10.87 6.45 -2.70
CA GLU A 16 -10.56 6.00 -4.05
C GLU A 16 -9.13 6.39 -4.40
N VAL A 17 -8.35 5.43 -4.85
CA VAL A 17 -6.96 5.63 -5.27
C VAL A 17 -6.85 5.33 -6.75
N THR A 18 -6.42 6.31 -7.53
CA THR A 18 -6.20 6.21 -8.98
C THR A 18 -4.88 6.86 -9.38
N GLY A 19 -4.54 6.85 -10.68
CA GLY A 19 -3.30 7.43 -11.18
C GLY A 19 -2.06 6.74 -10.61
N GLN A 20 -2.11 5.40 -10.55
CA GLN A 20 -1.02 4.59 -10.02
C GLN A 20 0.18 4.62 -10.97
N ASP A 21 1.38 4.78 -10.42
CA ASP A 21 2.64 4.64 -11.14
C ASP A 21 2.92 3.17 -11.45
N ASP A 22 2.74 2.77 -12.71
CA ASP A 22 2.90 1.40 -13.20
C ASP A 22 4.34 0.86 -13.18
N ARG A 23 5.30 1.71 -12.80
CA ARG A 23 6.68 1.28 -12.53
C ARG A 23 6.84 0.64 -11.16
N THR A 24 5.83 0.71 -10.29
CA THR A 24 5.85 0.10 -8.96
C THR A 24 5.26 -1.31 -8.96
N TRP A 25 5.60 -2.11 -7.94
CA TRP A 25 4.98 -3.42 -7.73
C TRP A 25 3.61 -3.28 -7.08
N PHE A 26 2.70 -4.19 -7.40
CA PHE A 26 1.35 -4.25 -6.82
C PHE A 26 1.40 -4.58 -5.33
N ASP A 27 2.23 -5.56 -4.97
CA ASP A 27 2.41 -6.02 -3.62
C ASP A 27 3.86 -6.44 -3.35
N ARG A 28 4.11 -6.89 -2.12
CA ARG A 28 5.44 -7.35 -1.69
C ARG A 28 5.87 -8.69 -2.29
N ALA A 29 4.98 -9.42 -2.93
CA ALA A 29 5.31 -10.67 -3.61
C ALA A 29 5.85 -10.44 -5.03
N GLY A 30 5.82 -9.19 -5.52
CA GLY A 30 6.28 -8.83 -6.86
C GLY A 30 5.21 -9.04 -7.93
N ASN A 31 3.93 -9.08 -7.54
CA ASN A 31 2.83 -9.03 -8.50
C ASN A 31 2.78 -7.67 -9.21
N PHE A 32 2.18 -7.64 -10.39
CA PHE A 32 2.14 -6.48 -11.26
C PHE A 32 0.77 -5.79 -11.24
N HIS A 33 0.75 -4.48 -11.53
CA HIS A 33 -0.46 -3.70 -11.83
C HIS A 33 -0.19 -2.72 -12.98
N SER A 34 -1.22 -2.33 -13.70
CA SER A 34 -1.17 -1.30 -14.73
C SER A 34 -1.42 0.10 -14.15
N TYR A 35 -1.29 1.13 -15.01
CA TYR A 35 -1.64 2.51 -14.66
C TYR A 35 -3.16 2.71 -14.51
N GLU A 36 -3.97 1.76 -15.03
CA GLU A 36 -5.44 1.77 -14.92
C GLU A 36 -5.93 1.19 -13.59
N MET A 37 -5.02 0.74 -12.71
CA MET A 37 -5.42 0.22 -11.42
C MET A 37 -6.13 1.28 -10.58
N LYS A 38 -7.35 0.95 -10.18
CA LYS A 38 -8.13 1.66 -9.17
C LYS A 38 -8.24 0.80 -7.91
N VAL A 39 -8.02 1.41 -6.76
CA VAL A 39 -8.27 0.78 -5.46
C VAL A 39 -9.37 1.59 -4.77
N THR A 40 -10.47 0.93 -4.40
CA THR A 40 -11.55 1.53 -3.62
C THR A 40 -11.53 0.93 -2.24
N GLU A 41 -11.10 1.73 -1.27
CA GLU A 41 -11.01 1.36 0.14
C GLU A 41 -12.24 1.85 0.90
N ARG A 42 -12.76 1.03 1.82
CA ARG A 42 -13.87 1.36 2.71
C ARG A 42 -13.44 1.09 4.15
N TRP A 43 -13.60 2.10 4.98
CA TRP A 43 -13.21 2.10 6.39
C TRP A 43 -14.46 2.30 7.23
N THR A 44 -14.96 1.22 7.83
CA THR A 44 -16.22 1.24 8.60
C THR A 44 -15.93 0.94 10.06
N MET A 45 -16.26 1.87 10.96
CA MET A 45 -16.20 1.60 12.40
C MET A 45 -17.31 0.62 12.78
N VAL A 46 -16.95 -0.61 13.19
CA VAL A 46 -17.92 -1.62 13.65
C VAL A 46 -18.03 -1.68 15.18
N SER A 47 -17.07 -1.07 15.88
CA SER A 47 -17.14 -0.77 17.31
C SER A 47 -16.16 0.37 17.63
N GLU A 48 -16.11 0.82 18.88
CA GLU A 48 -15.15 1.84 19.34
C GLU A 48 -13.67 1.48 19.05
N ASN A 49 -13.35 0.20 18.93
CA ASN A 49 -11.97 -0.28 18.85
C ASN A 49 -11.69 -1.16 17.62
N VAL A 50 -12.65 -1.28 16.69
CA VAL A 50 -12.52 -2.14 15.51
C VAL A 50 -13.03 -1.41 14.28
N ILE A 51 -12.18 -1.35 13.26
CA ILE A 51 -12.54 -0.92 11.90
C ILE A 51 -12.62 -2.16 11.03
N GLU A 52 -13.73 -2.34 10.32
CA GLU A 52 -13.76 -3.26 9.17
C GLU A 52 -13.16 -2.52 7.98
N TYR A 53 -12.05 -3.03 7.47
CA TYR A 53 -11.38 -2.50 6.28
C TYR A 53 -11.69 -3.41 5.09
N GLU A 54 -12.19 -2.82 4.02
CA GLU A 54 -12.35 -3.46 2.72
C GLU A 54 -11.56 -2.69 1.68
N ALA A 55 -10.90 -3.40 0.76
CA ALA A 55 -10.30 -2.80 -0.42
C ALA A 55 -10.63 -3.63 -1.65
N THR A 56 -11.25 -2.99 -2.63
CA THR A 56 -11.55 -3.58 -3.93
C THR A 56 -10.52 -3.11 -4.94
N MET A 57 -9.90 -4.06 -5.62
CA MET A 57 -8.90 -3.81 -6.65
C MET A 57 -9.52 -4.04 -8.02
N GLU A 58 -9.39 -3.04 -8.87
CA GLU A 58 -9.89 -3.04 -10.24
C GLU A 58 -8.73 -2.69 -11.17
N ASP A 59 -8.38 -3.60 -12.08
CA ASP A 59 -7.39 -3.36 -13.12
C ASP A 59 -7.73 -4.21 -14.35
N PRO A 60 -8.38 -3.63 -15.37
CA PRO A 60 -8.86 -4.40 -16.53
C PRO A 60 -7.73 -4.92 -17.42
N GLN A 61 -6.49 -4.41 -17.27
CA GLN A 61 -5.34 -4.88 -18.03
C GLN A 61 -4.68 -6.11 -17.40
N VAL A 62 -4.86 -6.30 -16.10
CA VAL A 62 -4.14 -7.33 -15.33
C VAL A 62 -5.07 -8.37 -14.71
N PHE A 63 -6.20 -7.95 -14.14
CA PHE A 63 -7.13 -8.83 -13.43
C PHE A 63 -8.33 -9.17 -14.31
N GLU A 64 -8.70 -10.46 -14.34
CA GLU A 64 -9.88 -10.94 -15.08
C GLU A 64 -11.19 -10.31 -14.56
N ARG A 65 -11.24 -10.00 -13.27
CA ARG A 65 -12.37 -9.35 -12.61
C ARG A 65 -11.94 -8.61 -11.36
N PRO A 66 -12.71 -7.61 -10.91
CA PRO A 66 -12.53 -7.00 -9.59
C PRO A 66 -12.55 -8.05 -8.47
N TRP A 67 -11.74 -7.81 -7.46
CA TRP A 67 -11.68 -8.63 -6.26
C TRP A 67 -11.45 -7.77 -5.02
N THR A 68 -11.91 -8.27 -3.88
CA THR A 68 -11.95 -7.51 -2.63
C THR A 68 -11.24 -8.28 -1.54
N ILE A 69 -10.37 -7.59 -0.81
CA ILE A 69 -9.88 -8.05 0.49
C ILE A 69 -10.71 -7.41 1.58
N ARG A 70 -10.85 -8.12 2.69
CA ARG A 70 -11.53 -7.64 3.88
C ARG A 70 -10.82 -8.13 5.13
N MET A 71 -10.59 -7.24 6.08
CA MET A 71 -10.02 -7.61 7.38
C MET A 71 -10.41 -6.62 8.49
N PRO A 72 -10.61 -7.12 9.71
CA PRO A 72 -10.77 -6.27 10.88
C PRO A 72 -9.42 -5.70 11.33
N LEU A 73 -9.39 -4.40 11.56
CA LEU A 73 -8.28 -3.67 12.15
C LEU A 73 -8.59 -3.34 13.60
N TYR A 74 -7.79 -3.90 14.50
CA TYR A 74 -7.99 -3.78 15.95
C TYR A 74 -7.10 -2.67 16.53
N ARG A 75 -7.71 -1.83 17.37
CA ARG A 75 -6.94 -0.91 18.20
C ARG A 75 -6.08 -1.69 19.20
N ARG A 76 -4.81 -1.30 19.32
CA ARG A 76 -3.90 -1.75 20.39
C ARG A 76 -4.31 -1.10 21.71
N LEU A 77 -4.66 -1.91 22.70
CA LEU A 77 -5.20 -1.48 24.00
C LEU A 77 -4.30 -1.88 25.18
N GLU A 78 -3.15 -2.49 24.90
CA GLU A 78 -2.19 -2.91 25.89
C GLU A 78 -1.66 -1.70 26.69
N VAL A 79 -1.64 -1.79 28.02
CA VAL A 79 -1.17 -0.69 28.88
C VAL A 79 0.30 -0.39 28.57
N GLY A 80 0.61 0.88 28.30
CA GLY A 80 1.95 1.31 27.92
C GLY A 80 2.33 1.01 26.46
N TYR A 81 1.39 0.60 25.61
CA TYR A 81 1.65 0.49 24.17
C TYR A 81 1.94 1.87 23.57
N GLU A 82 3.07 1.97 22.89
CA GLU A 82 3.43 3.11 22.06
C GLU A 82 3.61 2.64 20.61
N LEU A 83 3.23 3.49 19.64
CA LEU A 83 3.51 3.20 18.24
C LEU A 83 5.03 3.18 18.04
N PRO A 84 5.63 2.04 17.65
CA PRO A 84 7.07 1.96 17.47
C PRO A 84 7.49 2.87 16.32
N GLN A 85 8.62 3.55 16.49
CA GLN A 85 9.23 4.30 15.39
C GLN A 85 9.71 3.31 14.32
N PHE A 86 9.07 3.33 13.15
CA PHE A 86 9.62 2.67 11.98
C PHE A 86 10.80 3.51 11.46
N LYS A 87 12.03 3.09 11.76
CA LYS A 87 13.23 3.74 11.21
C LYS A 87 13.41 3.31 9.76
N CYS A 88 12.98 4.15 8.83
CA CYS A 88 13.44 4.07 7.44
C CYS A 88 14.95 4.32 7.44
N VAL A 89 15.75 3.30 7.13
CA VAL A 89 17.17 3.50 6.88
C VAL A 89 17.27 4.26 5.56
N GLU A 90 17.77 5.48 5.61
CA GLU A 90 18.00 6.28 4.41
C GLU A 90 18.90 5.47 3.45
N PHE A 91 18.53 5.43 2.18
CA PHE A 91 19.23 4.69 1.13
C PHE A 91 19.34 3.17 1.39
N VAL A 92 18.40 2.54 2.11
CA VAL A 92 18.44 1.10 2.39
C VAL A 92 18.56 0.24 1.13
N GLU A 93 17.89 0.60 0.04
CA GLU A 93 18.01 -0.12 -1.23
C GLU A 93 19.40 0.01 -1.83
N GLU A 94 20.03 1.18 -1.73
CA GLU A 94 21.40 1.39 -2.22
C GLU A 94 22.41 0.63 -1.34
N LEU A 95 22.20 0.61 -0.02
CA LEU A 95 23.04 -0.13 0.93
C LEU A 95 22.94 -1.65 0.74
N MET A 96 21.74 -2.17 0.46
CA MET A 96 21.50 -3.60 0.27
C MET A 96 21.80 -4.08 -1.16
N TYR A 97 21.46 -3.28 -2.15
CA TYR A 97 21.40 -3.70 -3.56
C TYR A 97 22.19 -2.79 -4.52
N GLY A 98 22.84 -1.72 -4.05
CA GLY A 98 23.57 -0.78 -4.91
C GLY A 98 24.61 -1.45 -5.81
N ARG A 99 25.26 -2.52 -5.32
CA ARG A 99 26.21 -3.34 -6.11
C ARG A 99 25.59 -4.04 -7.33
N TYR A 100 24.27 -4.19 -7.37
CA TYR A 100 23.53 -4.81 -8.47
C TYR A 100 22.83 -3.78 -9.36
N ARG A 101 22.94 -2.49 -9.05
CA ARG A 101 22.32 -1.41 -9.82
C ARG A 101 23.10 -1.18 -11.12
N LYS A 102 22.41 -1.36 -12.24
CA LYS A 102 22.97 -1.20 -13.58
C LYS A 102 23.50 0.23 -13.80
N GLY A 103 24.73 0.38 -14.31
CA GLY A 103 25.32 1.66 -14.69
C GLY A 103 26.16 2.36 -13.62
N ARG A 104 26.46 1.70 -12.49
CA ARG A 104 27.32 2.22 -11.42
C ARG A 104 28.65 1.46 -11.24
N GLU A 105 29.02 0.60 -12.20
CA GLU A 105 30.23 -0.23 -12.11
C GLU A 105 31.53 0.60 -11.89
N ALA A 106 31.56 1.86 -12.33
CA ALA A 106 32.72 2.75 -12.20
C ALA A 106 32.84 3.47 -10.84
N GLU A 107 31.77 3.58 -10.05
CA GLU A 107 31.77 4.35 -8.79
C GLU A 107 32.12 3.50 -7.56
N LEU A 108 32.06 2.16 -7.68
CA LEU A 108 32.23 1.27 -6.54
C LEU A 108 33.64 0.68 -6.39
N GLY A 109 34.56 0.89 -7.34
CA GLY A 109 36.01 0.78 -7.11
C GLY A 109 36.54 -0.48 -6.43
N PHE A 110 35.89 -1.63 -6.60
CA PHE A 110 36.39 -2.96 -6.21
C PHE A 110 36.50 -3.85 -7.45
#